data_AF-A0A840EVY5-F1
#
_entry.id   AF-A0A840EVY5-F1
#
_cell.length_a   1.000
_cell.length_b   1.000
_cell.length_c   1.000
_cell.angle_alpha   90.00
_cell.angle_beta   90.00
_cell.angle_gamma   90.00
#
_symmetry.space_group_name_H-M   'P 1'
#
loop_
_entity.id
_entity.type
_entity.pdbx_description
1 polymer ?
#
loop_
_entity_poly.entity_id
_entity_poly.type
_entity_poly.pdbx_seq_one_letter_code
_entity_poly.pdbx_strand_id
1 'polypeptide(L)' 'MIWWAIKWLPFETGDEYIFPDFGVTPAVFYHRIVMLISMGAANHIEPGLRMRLCKQCSDKIARLKDAERLASLVG' A
#
# COMPACT_ATOMS: atom_id res chain seq x y z
N MET A 1 -5.24 1.88 -9.30
CA MET A 1 -4.57 1.63 -8.00
C MET A 1 -3.65 0.42 -8.06
N ILE A 2 -4.14 -0.80 -8.33
CA ILE A 2 -3.29 -2.02 -8.35
C ILE A 2 -2.10 -1.91 -9.31
N TRP A 3 -2.32 -1.51 -10.57
CA TRP A 3 -1.24 -1.35 -11.55
C TRP A 3 -0.18 -0.33 -11.14
N TRP A 4 -0.61 0.78 -10.51
CA TRP A 4 0.31 1.76 -9.94
C TRP A 4 1.14 1.12 -8.82
N ALA A 5 0.51 0.38 -7.91
CA ALA A 5 1.22 -0.27 -6.81
C ALA A 5 2.21 -1.34 -7.32
N ILE A 6 1.88 -2.05 -8.40
CA ILE A 6 2.81 -2.98 -9.07
C ILE A 6 4.00 -2.24 -9.67
N LYS A 7 3.76 -1.12 -10.36
CA LYS A 7 4.83 -0.29 -10.96
C LYS A 7 5.82 0.18 -9.90
N TRP A 8 5.32 0.52 -8.71
CA TRP A 8 6.14 1.01 -7.60
C TRP A 8 6.70 -0.09 -6.69
N LEU A 9 6.27 -1.35 -6.86
CA LEU A 9 6.70 -2.49 -6.04
C LEU A 9 8.23 -2.63 -5.88
N PRO A 10 9.07 -2.38 -6.92
CA PRO A 10 10.53 -2.48 -6.79
C PRO A 10 11.18 -1.38 -5.96
N PHE A 11 10.45 -0.30 -5.67
CA PHE A 11 10.98 0.90 -5.02
C PHE A 11 10.41 1.02 -3.60
N GLU A 12 11.19 1.59 -2.68
CA GLU A 12 10.69 1.89 -1.33
C GLU A 12 9.96 3.24 -1.24
N THR A 13 10.14 4.08 -2.26
CA THR A 13 9.53 5.41 -2.42
C THR A 13 8.18 5.33 -3.14
N GLY A 14 7.54 6.47 -3.37
CA GLY A 14 6.32 6.58 -4.16
C GLY A 14 5.12 7.05 -3.36
N ASP A 15 5.21 6.99 -2.02
CA ASP A 15 4.14 7.39 -1.09
C ASP A 15 3.79 8.87 -1.26
N GLU A 16 4.77 9.69 -1.62
CA GLU A 16 4.63 11.12 -1.88
C GLU A 16 3.71 11.44 -3.07
N TYR A 17 3.55 10.51 -4.03
CA TYR A 17 2.67 10.68 -5.18
C TYR A 17 1.25 10.15 -4.94
N ILE A 18 1.02 9.42 -3.84
CA ILE A 18 -0.29 8.79 -3.58
C ILE A 18 -1.39 9.85 -3.42
N PHE A 19 -1.13 10.89 -2.63
CA PHE A 19 -2.14 11.93 -2.41
C PHE A 19 -2.41 12.75 -3.68
N PRO A 20 -1.39 13.25 -4.41
CA PRO A 20 -1.59 13.89 -5.71
C PRO A 20 -2.36 13.04 -6.73
N ASP A 21 -2.06 11.74 -6.84
CA ASP A 21 -2.62 10.87 -7.88
C ASP A 21 -4.02 10.33 -7.53
N PHE A 22 -4.30 10.10 -6.23
CA PHE A 22 -5.49 9.36 -5.79
C PHE A 22 -6.37 10.10 -4.78
N GLY A 23 -5.93 11.26 -4.28
CA GLY A 23 -6.68 12.06 -3.29
C GLY A 23 -6.90 11.36 -1.94
N VAL A 24 -6.06 10.38 -1.60
CA VAL A 24 -6.13 9.62 -0.35
C VAL A 24 -4.76 9.56 0.33
N THR A 25 -4.75 9.34 1.64
CA THR A 25 -3.50 9.13 2.38
C THR A 25 -2.85 7.80 2.00
N PRO A 26 -1.52 7.65 2.17
CA PRO A 26 -0.83 6.38 1.97
C PRO A 26 -1.47 5.20 2.72
N ALA A 27 -1.87 5.41 3.98
CA ALA A 27 -2.52 4.36 4.78
C ALA A 27 -3.82 3.86 4.13
N VAL A 28 -4.70 4.78 3.70
CA VAL A 28 -5.95 4.44 3.02
C VAL A 28 -5.68 3.75 1.68
N PHE A 29 -4.69 4.22 0.93
CA PHE A 29 -4.30 3.63 -0.34
C PHE A 29 -3.88 2.16 -0.18
N TYR A 30 -2.95 1.88 0.73
CA TYR A 30 -2.47 0.51 0.94
C TYR A 30 -3.55 -0.43 1.48
N HIS A 31 -4.42 0.07 2.36
CA HIS A 31 -5.60 -0.70 2.80
C HIS A 31 -6.52 -1.07 1.64
N ARG A 32 -6.80 -0.14 0.72
CA ARG A 32 -7.62 -0.41 -0.47
C ARG A 32 -6.97 -1.45 -1.38
N ILE A 33 -5.65 -1.42 -1.56
CA ILE A 33 -4.95 -2.45 -2.36
C ILE A 33 -5.14 -3.84 -1.78
N VAL A 34 -4.90 -4.02 -0.46
CA VAL A 34 -5.08 -5.32 0.19
C VAL A 34 -6.52 -5.80 0.08
N MET A 35 -7.49 -4.90 0.29
CA MET A 35 -8.91 -5.22 0.12
C MET A 35 -9.23 -5.68 -1.31
N LEU A 36 -8.76 -4.97 -2.33
CA LEU A 36 -8.98 -5.31 -3.73
C LEU A 36 -8.37 -6.67 -4.10
N ILE A 37 -7.19 -7.00 -3.57
CA ILE A 37 -6.57 -8.32 -3.75
C ILE A 37 -7.46 -9.41 -3.13
N SER A 38 -7.92 -9.21 -1.90
CA SER A 38 -8.79 -10.16 -1.19
C SER A 38 -10.15 -10.36 -1.85
N MET A 39 -10.69 -9.32 -2.51
CA MET A 39 -11.93 -9.39 -3.28
C MET A 39 -11.76 -10.05 -4.66
N GLY A 40 -10.56 -10.51 -5.02
CA GLY A 40 -10.27 -11.15 -6.30
C GLY A 40 -10.12 -10.19 -7.48
N ALA A 41 -10.13 -8.87 -7.26
CA ALA A 41 -9.93 -7.89 -8.33
C ALA A 41 -8.53 -7.99 -8.97
N ALA A 42 -7.59 -8.64 -8.27
CA ALA A 42 -6.24 -8.91 -8.75
C ALA A 42 -6.07 -10.31 -9.36
N ASN A 43 -7.12 -11.13 -9.55
CA ASN A 43 -6.97 -12.55 -9.94
C ASN A 43 -6.29 -12.76 -11.31
N HIS A 44 -6.30 -11.76 -12.19
CA HIS A 44 -5.61 -11.76 -13.48
C HIS A 44 -4.08 -11.54 -13.35
N ILE A 45 -3.59 -11.14 -12.18
CA ILE A 45 -2.16 -10.94 -11.91
C ILE A 45 -1.56 -12.27 -11.43
N GLU A 46 -0.31 -12.51 -11.84
CA GLU A 46 0.49 -13.68 -11.46
C GLU A 46 0.48 -13.88 -9.93
N PRO A 47 0.22 -15.09 -9.41
CA PRO A 47 0.04 -15.33 -7.98
C PRO A 47 1.21 -14.87 -7.10
N GLY A 48 2.45 -15.08 -7.54
CA GLY A 48 3.65 -14.62 -6.84
C GLY A 48 3.71 -13.10 -6.72
N LEU A 49 3.41 -12.38 -7.81
CA LEU A 49 3.30 -10.92 -7.81
C LEU A 49 2.19 -10.42 -6.86
N ARG A 50 1.03 -11.08 -6.83
CA ARG A 50 -0.04 -10.74 -5.86
C ARG A 50 0.41 -10.91 -4.43
N MET A 51 1.09 -12.02 -4.13
CA MET A 51 1.60 -12.32 -2.80
C MET A 51 2.62 -11.26 -2.35
N ARG A 52 3.57 -10.91 -3.24
CA ARG A 52 4.57 -9.87 -2.96
C ARG A 52 3.92 -8.50 -2.73
N LEU A 53 2.94 -8.13 -3.56
CA LEU A 53 2.21 -6.87 -3.42
C LEU A 53 1.44 -6.81 -2.10
N CYS A 54 0.72 -7.89 -1.76
CA CYS A 54 -0.02 -7.97 -0.50
C CYS A 54 0.91 -7.84 0.71
N LYS A 55 2.06 -8.53 0.69
CA LYS A 55 3.07 -8.42 1.75
C LYS A 55 3.60 -6.99 1.88
N GLN A 56 4.03 -6.37 0.78
CA GLN A 56 4.61 -5.03 0.84
C GLN A 56 3.60 -3.98 1.32
N CYS A 57 2.35 -4.06 0.86
CA CYS A 57 1.28 -3.18 1.32
C CYS A 57 1.01 -3.37 2.83
N SER A 58 1.01 -4.61 3.32
CA SER A 58 0.84 -4.92 4.74
C SER A 58 2.00 -4.37 5.59
N ASP A 59 3.24 -4.53 5.11
CA ASP A 59 4.43 -4.00 5.76
C ASP A 59 4.40 -2.45 5.81
N LYS A 60 3.97 -1.79 4.73
CA LYS A 60 3.80 -0.32 4.71
C LYS A 60 2.72 0.15 5.69
N ILE A 61 1.59 -0.55 5.77
CA ILE A 61 0.53 -0.24 6.76
C ILE A 61 1.08 -0.32 8.19
N ALA A 62 1.85 -1.37 8.51
CA ALA A 62 2.44 -1.53 9.83
C ALA A 62 3.37 -0.36 10.17
N ARG A 63 4.28 0.00 9.25
CA ARG A 63 5.21 1.12 9.44
C ARG A 63 4.50 2.45 9.64
N LEU A 64 3.45 2.72 8.87
CA LEU A 64 2.67 3.95 8.99
C LEU A 64 1.98 4.03 10.36
N LYS A 65 1.38 2.93 10.83
CA LYS A 65 0.76 2.86 12.16
C LYS A 65 1.78 3.10 13.28
N ASP A 66 2.98 2.55 13.14
CA ASP A 66 4.03 2.75 14.14
C ASP A 66 4.53 4.20 14.14
N ALA A 67 4.67 4.82 12.96
CA ALA A 67 5.02 6.23 12.84
C ALA A 67 3.94 7.14 13.47
N GLU A 68 2.66 6.87 13.23
CA GLU A 68 1.53 7.60 13.85
C GLU A 68 1.53 7.47 15.38
N ARG A 69 1.77 6.26 15.90
CA ARG A 69 1.90 6.03 17.35
C ARG A 69 3.05 6.82 17.95
N LEU A 70 4.22 6.77 17.34
CA LEU A 70 5.40 7.50 17.81
C LEU A 70 5.15 9.02 17.78
N ALA A 71 4.55 9.55 16.72
CA ALA A 71 4.18 10.96 16.64
C ALA A 71 3.22 11.37 17.76
N SER A 72 2.28 10.50 18.13
CA SER A 72 1.31 10.74 19.20
C SER A 72 1.93 10.74 20.62
N LEU A 73 3.13 10.20 20.79
CA LEU A 73 3.84 10.16 22.08
C LEU A 73 4.75 11.38 22.31
N VAL A 74 5.05 12.13 21.24
CA VAL A 74 6.00 13.27 21.26
C VAL A 74 5.26 14.62 21.18
N GLY A 75 3.95 14.61 20.96
CA GLY A 75 3.06 15.79 21.02
C GLY A 75 2.40 15.93 22.37
#